data_AF-Q1AUR6-F1
#
_entry.id   AF-Q1AUR6-F1
#
_cell.length_a   1.000
_cell.length_b   1.000
_cell.length_c   1.000
_cell.angle_alpha   90.00
_cell.angle_beta   90.00
_cell.angle_gamma   90.00
#
_symmetry.space_group_name_H-M   'P 1'
#
loop_
_entity.id
_entity.type
_entity.pdbx_description
1 polymer ?
#
loop_
_entity_poly.entity_id
_entity_poly.type
_entity_poly.pdbx_seq_one_letter_code
_entity_poly.pdbx_strand_id
1 'polypeptide(L)'
;MNSYAELARRRREAQALYLELHALGLEVRAEPDAGRPAGYRVVVGGLKSLNPDHADRLMRLVRYDEAGLIEVLWGGWDPDLPAIRQEGHGL
;
A
#
# COMPACT_ATOMS: atom_id res chain seq x y z
N MET A 1 -16.97 -0.68 -20.56
CA MET A 1 -17.04 -2.03 -19.95
C MET A 1 -15.70 -2.27 -19.25
N ASN A 2 -15.64 -2.03 -17.94
CA ASN A 2 -14.45 -2.26 -17.14
C ASN A 2 -14.38 -3.77 -16.89
N SER A 3 -13.58 -4.49 -17.67
CA SER A 3 -13.61 -5.94 -17.66
C SER A 3 -13.04 -6.43 -16.34
N TYR A 4 -13.70 -7.41 -15.70
CA TYR A 4 -13.32 -7.98 -14.40
C TYR A 4 -11.82 -8.35 -14.31
N ALA A 5 -11.22 -8.71 -15.45
CA ALA A 5 -9.80 -9.00 -15.60
C ALA A 5 -8.88 -7.78 -15.34
N GLU A 6 -9.29 -6.56 -15.71
CA GLU A 6 -8.50 -5.36 -15.48
C GLU A 6 -8.48 -4.99 -13.99
N LEU A 7 -9.61 -5.14 -13.30
CA LEU A 7 -9.69 -4.99 -11.85
C LEU A 7 -8.84 -6.04 -11.12
N ALA A 8 -8.93 -7.30 -11.55
CA ALA A 8 -8.13 -8.38 -10.97
C ALA A 8 -6.62 -8.17 -11.18
N ARG A 9 -6.23 -7.59 -12.32
CA ARG A 9 -4.83 -7.26 -12.62
C ARG A 9 -4.31 -6.14 -11.72
N ARG A 10 -5.02 -5.00 -11.65
CA ARG A 10 -4.63 -3.88 -10.78
C ARG A 10 -4.50 -4.31 -9.33
N ARG A 11 -5.39 -5.19 -8.88
CA ARG A 11 -5.32 -5.75 -7.54
C ARG A 11 -4.06 -6.58 -7.28
N ARG A 12 -3.65 -7.42 -8.24
CA ARG A 12 -2.39 -8.19 -8.12
C ARG A 12 -1.18 -7.26 -8.10
N GLU A 13 -1.20 -6.21 -8.92
CA GLU A 13 -0.14 -5.20 -8.98
C GLU A 13 -0.05 -4.43 -7.64
N ALA A 14 -1.17 -4.00 -7.08
CA ALA A 14 -1.22 -3.35 -5.77
C ALA A 14 -0.80 -4.27 -4.61
N GLN A 15 -1.20 -5.55 -4.63
CA GLN A 15 -0.78 -6.53 -3.62
C GLN A 15 0.73 -6.78 -3.69
N ALA A 16 1.28 -6.92 -4.89
CA ALA A 16 2.72 -7.08 -5.07
C ALA A 16 3.49 -5.86 -4.55
N LEU A 17 3.01 -4.64 -4.84
CA LEU A 17 3.59 -3.41 -4.34
C LEU A 17 3.52 -3.33 -2.80
N TYR A 18 2.39 -3.70 -2.19
CA TYR A 18 2.27 -3.76 -0.74
C TYR A 18 3.29 -4.72 -0.10
N LEU A 19 3.43 -5.91 -0.67
CA LEU A 19 4.40 -6.90 -0.19
C LEU A 19 5.85 -6.44 -0.37
N GLU A 20 6.17 -5.77 -1.48
CA GLU A 20 7.49 -5.19 -1.71
C GLU A 20 7.83 -4.13 -0.65
N LEU A 21 6.89 -3.20 -0.39
CA LEU A 21 7.07 -2.18 0.65
C LEU A 21 7.25 -2.82 2.03
N HIS A 22 6.46 -3.85 2.34
CA HIS A 22 6.54 -4.57 3.60
C HIS A 22 7.87 -5.34 3.75
N ALA A 23 8.33 -5.99 2.68
CA ALA A 23 9.62 -6.70 2.66
C ALA A 23 10.82 -5.76 2.84
N LEU A 24 10.68 -4.49 2.43
CA LEU A 24 11.65 -3.44 2.69
C LEU A 24 11.58 -2.87 4.12
N GLY A 25 10.70 -3.41 4.98
CA GLY A 25 10.49 -2.93 6.34
C GLY A 25 9.81 -1.57 6.41
N LEU A 26 9.10 -1.17 5.35
CA LEU A 26 8.38 0.09 5.31
C LEU A 26 6.99 -0.06 5.91
N GLU A 27 6.62 0.90 6.75
CA GLU A 27 5.28 0.97 7.31
C GLU A 27 4.33 1.57 6.25
N VAL A 28 3.33 0.81 5.79
CA VAL A 28 2.34 1.29 4.83
C VAL A 28 0.98 1.41 5.50
N ARG A 29 0.39 2.60 5.50
CA ARG A 29 -0.91 2.86 6.14
C ARG A 29 -1.78 3.80 5.32
N ALA A 30 -3.09 3.63 5.41
CA ALA A 30 -4.07 4.53 4.84
C ALA A 30 -4.50 5.54 5.90
N GLU A 31 -4.32 6.82 5.63
CA GLU A 31 -4.74 7.92 6.51
C GLU A 31 -5.90 8.69 5.88
N PRO A 32 -6.88 9.16 6.67
CA PRO A 32 -7.92 10.05 6.17
C PRO A 32 -7.33 11.35 5.63
N ASP A 33 -7.74 11.75 4.42
CA ASP A 33 -7.35 13.01 3.79
C ASP A 33 -8.55 13.59 3.04
N ALA A 34 -9.15 14.63 3.64
CA ALA A 34 -10.33 15.31 3.09
C ALA A 34 -10.03 16.06 1.77
N GLY A 35 -8.76 16.25 1.41
CA GLY A 35 -8.34 16.83 0.14
C GLY A 35 -8.30 15.82 -1.02
N ARG A 36 -8.48 14.52 -0.75
CA ARG A 36 -8.46 13.47 -1.76
C ARG A 36 -9.87 13.05 -2.19
N PRO A 37 -10.11 12.73 -3.48
CA PRO A 37 -11.41 12.24 -3.96
C PRO A 37 -11.87 10.97 -3.23
N ALA A 38 -10.93 10.12 -2.82
CA ALA A 38 -11.21 8.90 -2.08
C ALA A 38 -11.39 9.13 -0.58
N GLY A 39 -11.10 10.33 -0.06
CA GLY A 39 -11.13 10.65 1.38
C GLY A 39 -9.96 10.08 2.18
N TYR A 40 -9.01 9.40 1.51
CA TYR A 40 -7.86 8.74 2.13
C TYR A 40 -6.62 8.90 1.24
N ARG A 41 -5.45 8.82 1.86
CA ARG A 41 -4.12 8.81 1.23
C ARG A 41 -3.29 7.66 1.75
N VAL A 42 -2.38 7.15 0.93
CA VAL A 42 -1.40 6.15 1.39
C VAL A 42 -0.17 6.87 1.94
N VAL A 43 0.23 6.51 3.15
CA VAL A 43 1.43 7.01 3.81
C VAL A 43 2.41 5.86 3.97
N VAL A 44 3.64 6.08 3.52
CA VAL A 44 4.76 5.15 3.63
C VAL A 44 5.79 5.71 4.60
N GLY A 45 5.95 5.05 5.74
CA GLY A 45 6.98 5.30 6.75
C GLY A 45 8.29 4.55 6.44
N GLY A 46 9.38 4.91 7.12
CA GLY A 46 10.67 4.20 6.98
C GLY A 46 11.51 4.54 5.74
N LEU A 47 11.00 5.37 4.81
CA LEU A 47 11.69 5.75 3.57
C LEU A 47 13.08 6.40 3.78
N LYS A 48 13.33 7.02 4.94
CA LYS A 48 14.61 7.65 5.27
C LYS A 48 15.78 6.65 5.36
N SER A 49 15.48 5.37 5.54
CA SER A 49 16.47 4.30 5.59
C SER A 49 16.83 3.75 4.21
N LEU A 50 16.14 4.19 3.15
CA LEU A 50 16.38 3.77 1.78
C LEU A 50 17.20 4.79 1.00
N ASN A 51 17.85 4.32 -0.07
CA ASN A 51 18.48 5.19 -1.05
C ASN A 51 17.42 6.18 -1.61
N PRO A 52 17.70 7.50 -1.65
CA PRO A 52 16.78 8.52 -2.18
C PRO A 52 16.18 8.17 -3.56
N ASP A 53 16.98 7.67 -4.49
CA ASP A 53 16.51 7.32 -5.84
C ASP A 53 15.50 6.15 -5.80
N HIS A 54 15.73 5.22 -4.88
CA HIS A 54 14.85 4.07 -4.66
C HIS A 54 13.56 4.49 -3.96
N ALA A 55 13.65 5.34 -2.94
CA ALA A 55 12.51 5.93 -2.25
C ALA A 55 11.62 6.74 -3.22
N ASP A 56 12.21 7.55 -4.11
CA ASP A 56 11.48 8.33 -5.11
C ASP A 56 10.79 7.46 -6.16
N ARG A 57 11.42 6.35 -6.54
CA ARG A 57 10.79 5.35 -7.42
C ARG A 57 9.59 4.71 -6.73
N LEU A 58 9.73 4.26 -5.49
CA LEU A 58 8.64 3.66 -4.71
C LEU A 58 7.48 4.64 -4.51
N MET A 59 7.78 5.90 -4.17
CA MET A 59 6.76 6.94 -4.01
C MET A 59 6.01 7.25 -5.31
N ARG A 60 6.65 7.11 -6.47
CA ARG A 60 5.96 7.20 -7.76
C ARG A 60 5.01 6.03 -7.98
N LEU A 61 5.42 4.81 -7.65
CA LEU A 61 4.57 3.62 -7.75
C LEU A 61 3.37 3.69 -6.79
N VAL A 62 3.60 4.11 -5.55
CA VAL A 62 2.53 4.31 -4.55
C VAL A 62 1.50 5.33 -5.02
N ARG A 63 1.93 6.45 -5.63
CA ARG A 63 1.00 7.45 -6.18
C ARG A 63 0.24 6.95 -7.41
N TYR A 64 0.85 6.08 -8.21
CA TYR A 64 0.21 5.49 -9.38
C TYR A 64 -0.89 4.50 -8.98
N ASP A 65 -0.63 3.67 -7.97
CA ASP A 65 -1.52 2.62 -7.47
C ASP A 65 -2.18 2.96 -6.11
N GLU A 66 -2.31 4.24 -5.77
CA GLU A 66 -2.81 4.69 -4.46
C GLU A 66 -4.17 4.09 -4.11
N ALA A 67 -5.09 4.05 -5.09
CA ALA A 67 -6.42 3.46 -4.91
C ALA A 67 -6.36 1.94 -4.65
N GLY A 68 -5.53 1.21 -5.40
CA GLY A 68 -5.37 -0.24 -5.22
C GLY A 68 -4.72 -0.58 -3.87
N LEU A 69 -3.77 0.24 -3.41
CA LEU A 69 -3.16 0.09 -2.09
C LEU A 69 -4.17 0.36 -0.97
N ILE A 70 -5.05 1.35 -1.11
CA ILE A 70 -6.14 1.58 -0.13
C ILE A 70 -7.07 0.35 -0.06
N GLU A 71 -7.42 -0.25 -1.20
CA GLU A 71 -8.23 -1.47 -1.25
C GLU A 71 -7.53 -2.67 -0.55
N VAL A 72 -6.22 -2.81 -0.72
CA VAL A 72 -5.42 -3.82 -0.02
C VAL A 72 -5.40 -3.56 1.50
N LEU A 73 -5.17 -2.31 1.90
CA LEU A 73 -5.07 -1.90 3.31
C LEU A 73 -6.40 -2.01 4.07
N TRP A 74 -7.54 -1.85 3.39
CA TRP A 74 -8.87 -1.98 3.98
C TRP A 74 -9.36 -3.41 4.17
N GLY A 75 -8.56 -4.41 3.80
CA GLY A 75 -8.78 -5.76 4.30
C GLY A 75 -10.02 -6.44 3.73
N GLY A 76 -10.26 -6.32 2.41
CA GLY A 76 -11.26 -7.16 1.76
C GLY A 76 -10.81 -8.58 1.45
N TRP A 77 -9.51 -8.91 1.49
CA TRP A 77 -9.03 -10.07 0.73
C TRP A 77 -7.80 -10.85 1.21
N ASP A 78 -7.16 -10.50 2.33
CA ASP A 78 -6.09 -11.33 2.88
C ASP A 78 -6.35 -11.65 4.36
N PRO A 79 -6.75 -12.90 4.70
CA PRO A 79 -6.92 -13.32 6.09
C PRO A 79 -5.60 -13.41 6.86
N ASP A 80 -4.44 -13.26 6.20
CA ASP A 80 -3.11 -13.27 6.83
C ASP A 80 -2.56 -11.86 7.14
N LEU A 81 -3.19 -10.79 6.62
CA LEU A 81 -2.85 -9.39 6.96
C LEU A 81 -2.99 -9.03 8.46
N PRO A 82 -3.92 -9.62 9.25
CA PRO A 82 -3.95 -9.40 10.70
C PRO A 82 -2.69 -9.90 11.40
N ALA A 83 -2.02 -10.93 10.88
CA ALA A 83 -0.81 -11.48 11.50
C ALA A 83 0.35 -10.47 11.45
N ILE A 84 0.49 -9.77 10.33
CA ILE A 84 1.51 -8.73 10.14
C ILE A 84 1.25 -7.50 11.04
N ARG A 85 -0.02 -7.15 11.27
CA ARG A 85 -0.39 -6.01 12.15
C ARG A 85 -0.14 -6.31 13.64
N GLN A 86 -0.15 -7.58 14.06
CA GLN A 86 0.06 -7.95 15.46
C GLN A 86 1.53 -7.98 15.90
N GLU A 87 2.49 -8.11 14.98
CA GLU A 87 3.92 -8.14 15.36
C GLU A 87 4.53 -6.75 15.62
N GLY A 88 3.85 -5.67 15.20
CA GLY A 88 4.28 -4.29 15.44
C GLY A 88 3.79 -3.67 16.75
N HIS A 89 2.95 -4.38 17.52
CA HIS A 89 2.40 -3.90 18.79
C HIS A 89 2.79 -4.82 19.95
N GLY A 90 4.09 -5.01 20.10
CA GLY A 90 4.70 -5.63 21.25
C GLY A 90 5.95 -4.86 21.65
N LEU A 91 5.76 -3.78 22.39
CA LEU A 91 6.57 -3.28 23.53
C LEU A 91 6.06 -1.90 23.98
#